data_AF-A0A503TX53-F1
#
_entry.id   AF-A0A503TX53-F1
#
_cell.length_a   1.000
_cell.length_b   1.000
_cell.length_c   1.000
_cell.angle_alpha   90.00
_cell.angle_beta   90.00
_cell.angle_gamma   90.00
#
_symmetry.space_group_name_H-M   'P 1'
#
loop_
_entity.id
_entity.type
_entity.pdbx_description
1 polymer ?
#
loop_
_entity_poly.entity_id
_entity_poly.type
_entity_poly.pdbx_seq_one_letter_code
_entity_poly.pdbx_strand_id
1 'polypeptide(L)'
;MSDISAGFLGVVAGLLVAMFGNVVVLPYVLRQQGQKLSANYRAPIFSWDRQQVASLTRAAYRFLMPILFGFVGAVTAIQVFGGAE
;
A
#
# COMPACT_ATOMS: atom_id res chain seq x y z
N MET A 1 -12.57 -14.09 21.81
CA MET A 1 -11.96 -14.68 20.61
C MET A 1 -10.46 -14.57 20.80
N SER A 2 -9.67 -15.64 20.69
CA SER A 2 -8.20 -15.55 20.89
C SER A 2 -7.62 -14.45 20.01
N ASP A 3 -6.70 -13.63 20.54
CA ASP A 3 -6.03 -12.52 19.83
C ASP A 3 -5.51 -12.89 18.44
N ILE A 4 -5.15 -14.16 18.25
CA ILE A 4 -4.70 -14.74 16.97
C ILE A 4 -5.81 -14.65 15.90
N SER A 5 -7.05 -14.94 16.27
CA SER A 5 -8.20 -14.89 15.33
C SER A 5 -8.57 -13.45 14.95
N ALA A 6 -8.52 -12.52 15.90
CA ALA A 6 -8.74 -11.10 15.65
C ALA A 6 -7.63 -10.53 14.75
N GLY A 7 -6.37 -10.85 15.05
CA GLY A 7 -5.21 -10.47 14.22
C GLY A 7 -5.33 -10.99 12.79
N PHE A 8 -5.72 -12.25 12.59
CA PHE A 8 -5.88 -12.83 11.25
C PHE A 8 -6.98 -12.13 10.43
N LEU A 9 -8.14 -11.85 11.04
CA LEU A 9 -9.20 -11.06 10.39
C LEU A 9 -8.72 -9.66 10.03
N GLY A 10 -7.94 -9.04 10.90
CA GLY A 10 -7.28 -7.76 10.65
C GLY A 10 -6.33 -7.80 9.44
N VAL A 11 -5.48 -8.83 9.34
CA VAL A 11 -4.60 -9.03 8.18
C VAL A 11 -5.42 -9.14 6.90
N VAL A 12 -6.46 -9.98 6.90
CA VAL A 12 -7.31 -10.19 5.72
C VAL A 12 -7.98 -8.87 5.31
N ALA A 13 -8.56 -8.13 6.25
CA ALA A 13 -9.17 -6.83 5.98
C ALA A 13 -8.14 -5.83 5.42
N GLY A 14 -6.94 -5.76 6.00
CA GLY A 14 -5.85 -4.93 5.53
C GLY A 14 -5.41 -5.28 4.11
N LEU A 15 -5.28 -6.58 3.80
CA LEU A 15 -4.94 -7.05 2.46
C LEU A 15 -6.01 -6.72 1.42
N LEU A 16 -7.30 -6.79 1.78
CA LEU A 16 -8.40 -6.37 0.90
C LEU A 16 -8.31 -4.87 0.56
N VAL A 17 -8.01 -4.03 1.55
CA VAL A 17 -7.79 -2.59 1.33
C VAL A 17 -6.57 -2.34 0.44
N ALA A 18 -5.47 -3.05 0.66
CA ALA A 18 -4.29 -2.94 -0.19
C ALA A 18 -4.56 -3.39 -1.64
N MET A 19 -5.33 -4.47 -1.81
CA MET A 19 -5.75 -4.95 -3.13
C MET A 19 -6.59 -3.90 -3.85
N PHE A 20 -7.52 -3.25 -3.14
CA PHE A 20 -8.27 -2.13 -3.69
C PHE A 20 -7.35 -0.97 -4.10
N GLY A 21 -6.38 -0.60 -3.26
CA GLY A 21 -5.36 0.40 -3.59
C GLY A 21 -4.58 0.05 -4.87
N ASN A 22 -4.21 -1.21 -5.04
CA ASN A 22 -3.48 -1.68 -6.21
C ASN A 22 -4.32 -1.68 -7.50
N VAL A 23 -5.63 -1.91 -7.40
CA VAL A 23 -6.53 -1.94 -8.58
C VAL A 23 -7.02 -0.54 -8.96
N VAL A 24 -7.33 0.31 -7.98
CA VAL A 24 -8.00 1.61 -8.22
C VAL A 24 -7.04 2.79 -8.09
N VAL A 25 -6.24 2.81 -7.02
CA VAL A 25 -5.38 3.97 -6.72
C VAL A 25 -4.10 3.95 -7.56
N LEU A 26 -3.48 2.80 -7.75
CA LEU A 26 -2.27 2.67 -8.59
C LEU A 26 -2.46 3.22 -10.02
N PRO A 27 -3.49 2.85 -10.82
CA PRO A 27 -3.64 3.40 -12.16
C PRO A 27 -3.90 4.92 -12.13
N TYR A 28 -4.59 5.43 -11.10
CA TYR A 28 -4.78 6.87 -10.93
C TYR A 28 -3.45 7.59 -10.66
N VAL A 29 -2.63 7.07 -9.74
CA VAL A 29 -1.31 7.63 -9.42
C VAL A 29 -0.39 7.60 -10.63
N LEU A 30 -0.36 6.49 -11.38
CA LEU A 30 0.46 6.38 -12.60
C LEU A 30 -0.01 7.34 -13.70
N ARG A 31 -1.33 7.54 -13.86
CA ARG A 31 -1.88 8.55 -14.78
C ARG A 31 -1.48 9.96 -14.35
N GLN A 32 -1.54 10.25 -13.06
CA GLN A 32 -1.21 11.57 -12.53
C GLN A 32 0.29 11.86 -12.63
N GLN A 33 1.16 10.89 -12.32
CA GLN A 33 2.58 10.94 -12.63
C GLN A 33 2.79 11.16 -14.13
N GLY A 34 1.94 10.54 -14.95
CA GLY A 34 1.99 10.66 -16.39
C GLY A 34 1.68 12.04 -16.96
N GLN A 35 0.81 12.79 -16.29
CA GLN A 35 0.38 14.13 -16.69
C GLN A 35 1.22 15.24 -16.04
N LYS A 36 1.64 15.05 -14.78
CA LYS A 36 2.32 16.08 -13.99
C LYS A 36 3.84 16.06 -14.10
N LEU A 37 4.45 14.90 -14.40
CA LEU A 37 5.90 14.81 -14.57
C LEU A 37 6.25 15.05 -16.03
N SER A 38 7.08 16.06 -16.29
CA SER A 38 7.65 16.31 -17.62
C SER A 38 8.36 15.07 -18.17
N ALA A 39 8.40 14.91 -19.50
CA ALA A 39 9.09 13.79 -20.14
C ALA A 39 10.57 13.70 -19.75
N ASN A 40 11.19 14.84 -19.43
CA ASN A 40 12.58 14.96 -18.97
C ASN A 40 12.71 15.01 -17.44
N TYR A 41 11.69 14.59 -16.70
CA TYR A 41 11.73 14.60 -15.23
C TYR A 41 12.81 13.63 -14.71
N ARG A 42 13.71 14.18 -13.89
CA ARG A 42 14.65 13.44 -13.06
C ARG A 42 14.39 13.72 -11.60
N ALA A 43 14.26 12.66 -10.81
CA ALA A 43 14.08 12.78 -9.38
C ALA A 43 15.34 13.39 -8.74
N PRO A 44 15.23 14.36 -7.81
CA PRO A 44 16.36 15.14 -7.31
C PRO A 44 17.37 14.33 -6.48
N ILE A 45 16.94 13.25 -5.83
CA ILE A 45 17.80 12.47 -4.92
C ILE A 45 18.58 11.37 -5.67
N PHE A 46 17.94 10.70 -6.62
CA PHE A 46 18.54 9.54 -7.31
C PHE A 46 18.72 9.73 -8.82
N SER A 47 18.41 10.92 -9.35
CA SER A 47 18.38 11.20 -10.80
C SER A 47 17.51 10.22 -11.60
N TRP A 48 16.54 9.57 -10.94
CA TRP A 48 15.69 8.57 -11.58
C TRP A 48 14.77 9.21 -12.61
N ASP A 49 14.76 8.62 -13.80
CA ASP A 49 13.84 9.01 -14.85
C ASP A 49 12.41 8.57 -14.50
N ARG A 50 11.43 9.23 -15.10
CA ARG A 50 9.99 8.99 -14.89
C ARG A 50 9.59 7.50 -14.95
N GLN A 51 10.21 6.71 -15.83
CA GLN A 51 9.91 5.28 -15.96
C GLN A 51 10.38 4.46 -14.74
N GLN A 52 11.52 4.83 -14.14
CA GLN A 52 12.03 4.19 -12.93
C GLN A 52 11.15 4.52 -11.73
N VAL A 53 10.71 5.77 -11.59
CA VAL A 53 9.77 6.21 -10.55
C VAL A 53 8.43 5.47 -10.66
N ALA A 54 7.90 5.31 -11.88
CA ALA A 54 6.67 4.56 -12.10
C ALA A 54 6.82 3.07 -11.77
N SER A 55 7.97 2.47 -12.11
CA SER A 55 8.28 1.07 -11.78
C SER A 55 8.34 0.85 -10.27
N LEU A 56 9.05 1.74 -9.55
CA LEU A 56 9.11 1.69 -8.09
C LEU A 56 7.72 1.89 -7.46
N THR A 57 6.94 2.82 -7.98
CA THR A 57 5.57 3.06 -7.50
C THR A 57 4.72 1.79 -7.63
N ARG A 58 4.80 1.06 -8.76
CA ARG A 58 4.12 -0.24 -8.91
C ARG A 58 4.63 -1.28 -7.92
N ALA A 59 5.95 -1.36 -7.72
CA ALA A 59 6.52 -2.31 -6.76
C ALA A 59 6.05 -2.00 -5.32
N ALA A 60 6.00 -0.73 -4.94
CA ALA A 60 5.48 -0.30 -3.64
C ALA A 60 4.00 -0.69 -3.47
N TYR A 61 3.15 -0.42 -4.46
CA TYR A 61 1.73 -0.81 -4.40
C TYR A 61 1.51 -2.32 -4.39
N ARG A 62 2.37 -3.09 -5.05
CA ARG A 62 2.23 -4.54 -5.17
C ARG A 62 2.80 -5.32 -3.98
N PHE A 63 3.87 -4.84 -3.35
CA PHE A 63 4.58 -5.56 -2.29
C PHE A 63 4.56 -4.83 -0.96
N LEU A 64 4.91 -3.54 -0.94
CA LEU A 64 5.03 -2.79 0.31
C LEU A 64 3.65 -2.49 0.91
N MET A 65 2.69 -2.07 0.09
CA MET A 65 1.36 -1.65 0.53
C MET A 65 0.56 -2.80 1.17
N PRO A 66 0.53 -4.03 0.60
CA PRO A 66 -0.12 -5.17 1.25
C PRO A 66 0.52 -5.55 2.59
N ILE A 67 1.85 -5.48 2.69
CA ILE A 67 2.55 -5.77 3.95
C ILE A 67 2.18 -4.74 5.01
N LEU A 68 2.23 -3.45 4.68
CA LEU A 68 1.90 -2.37 5.61
C LEU A 68 0.44 -2.41 6.05
N PHE A 69 -0.50 -2.55 5.11
CA PHE A 69 -1.92 -2.58 5.45
C PHE A 69 -2.32 -3.88 6.14
N GLY A 70 -1.73 -5.02 5.79
CA GLY A 70 -1.93 -6.27 6.52
C GLY A 70 -1.45 -6.15 7.97
N PHE A 71 -0.28 -5.56 8.19
CA PHE A 71 0.25 -5.31 9.54
C PHE A 71 -0.61 -4.33 10.33
N VAL A 72 -0.95 -3.18 9.75
CA VAL A 72 -1.82 -2.17 10.38
C VAL A 72 -3.19 -2.79 10.69
N GLY A 73 -3.78 -3.53 9.74
CA GLY A 73 -5.06 -4.21 9.95
C GLY A 73 -5.00 -5.21 11.11
N ALA A 74 -3.93 -6.00 11.22
CA ALA A 74 -3.73 -6.93 12.33
C ALA A 74 -3.64 -6.19 13.68
N VAL A 75 -2.79 -5.16 13.76
CA VAL A 75 -2.57 -4.39 14.99
C VAL A 75 -3.86 -3.68 15.40
N THR A 76 -4.57 -3.04 14.46
CA THR A 76 -5.85 -2.39 14.72
C THR A 76 -6.90 -3.39 15.19
N ALA A 77 -7.00 -4.57 14.56
CA ALA A 77 -7.97 -5.57 14.96
C ALA A 77 -7.68 -6.14 16.36
N ILE A 78 -6.41 -6.37 16.71
CA ILE A 78 -6.01 -6.80 18.05
C ILE A 78 -6.32 -5.69 19.08
N GLN A 79 -6.02 -4.43 18.79
CA GLN A 79 -6.34 -3.35 19.73
C GLN A 79 -7.85 -3.14 19.94
N VAL A 80 -8.65 -3.27 18.87
CA VAL A 80 -10.11 -3.02 18.94
C VAL A 80 -10.88 -4.22 19.50
N PHE A 81 -10.48 -5.45 19.15
CA PHE A 81 -11.23 -6.66 19.48
C PHE A 81 -10.52 -7.61 20.45
N GLY A 82 -9.20 -7.48 20.61
CA GLY A 82 -8.40 -8.22 21.61
C GLY A 82 -8.37 -7.55 22.98
N GLY A 83 -8.63 -6.24 23.06
CA GLY A 83 -8.82 -5.51 24.33
C GLY A 83 -10.21 -5.66 24.96
N ALA A 84 -11.04 -6.59 24.48
CA ALA A 84 -12.40 -6.83 25.00
C ALA A 84 -12.42 -7.83 26.19
N GLU A 85 -11.34 -7.84 26.98
CA GLU A 85 -11.21 -8.57 28.25
C GLU A 85 -11.01 -7.58 29.41
#